data_AF-A0A9W4SYM9-F1
#
_entry.id   AF-A0A9W4SYM9-F1
#
_cell.length_a   1.000
_cell.length_b   1.000
_cell.length_c   1.000
_cell.angle_alpha   90.00
_cell.angle_beta   90.00
_cell.angle_gamma   90.00
#
_symmetry.space_group_name_H-M   'P 1'
#
loop_
_entity.id
_entity.type
_entity.pdbx_description
1 polymer ?
#
loop_
_entity_poly.entity_id
_entity_poly.type
_entity_poly.pdbx_seq_one_letter_code
_entity_poly.pdbx_strand_id
1 'polypeptide(L)'
;DLADDSVQQPIIDAFRKHRNQHVIFTNANMDKNVKKIINFAAEKYRQDPSSYPFVTVMVVGMPNVGKSSLINSMRRIGVHKGKAAKTGALPGVTRSVAITSIKVLEDPPVYLIDTPGVMIPHIPDPVSSLKVALTGGIRDHLSSEEVMADYLLWRLNNFGNFSYVEKFKLSGPTDDINFLLPAISKRIGALQKYGEFDLRTAAMFFIKQYRDGKYGKYSLDDVTIDTLNNYFLNENNPDKQILLSKNQEKKLLWEKKKEKRLERWKRQGYPTRKSNSKGG
;
A
#
# COMPACT_ATOMS: atom_id res chain seq x y z
N ASP A 1 -6.40 11.32 -7.86
CA ASP A 1 -7.67 11.40 -8.64
C ASP A 1 -8.83 10.78 -7.86
N LEU A 2 -8.57 9.75 -7.06
CA LEU A 2 -9.56 9.11 -6.18
C LEU A 2 -9.53 9.61 -4.71
N ALA A 3 -8.40 10.13 -4.24
CA ALA A 3 -8.29 10.72 -2.90
C ALA A 3 -8.91 12.13 -2.86
N ASP A 4 -9.44 12.52 -1.71
CA ASP A 4 -9.87 13.91 -1.45
C ASP A 4 -8.66 14.84 -1.61
N ASP A 5 -8.82 15.92 -2.35
CA ASP A 5 -7.74 16.87 -2.62
C ASP A 5 -7.38 17.71 -1.37
N SER A 6 -8.28 17.82 -0.39
CA SER A 6 -8.04 18.53 0.89
C SER A 6 -6.91 17.93 1.71
N VAL A 7 -6.63 16.63 1.53
CA VAL A 7 -5.61 15.90 2.30
C VAL A 7 -4.18 16.20 1.86
N GLN A 8 -4.00 16.82 0.70
CA GLN A 8 -2.67 16.96 0.10
C GLN A 8 -1.76 17.84 0.94
N GLN A 9 -2.25 19.03 1.31
CA GLN A 9 -1.43 20.02 2.02
C GLN A 9 -1.03 19.56 3.44
N PRO A 10 -1.95 19.03 4.28
CA PRO A 10 -1.57 18.49 5.58
C PRO A 10 -0.49 17.40 5.51
N ILE A 11 -0.59 16.50 4.52
CA ILE A 11 0.42 15.44 4.32
C ILE A 11 1.77 16.05 3.90
N ILE A 12 1.79 16.97 2.95
CA ILE A 12 3.03 17.64 2.51
C ILE A 12 3.73 18.30 3.69
N ASP A 13 2.98 19.05 4.50
CA ASP A 13 3.54 19.80 5.63
C ASP A 13 4.05 18.86 6.73
N ALA A 14 3.31 17.80 7.05
CA ALA A 14 3.72 16.85 8.07
C ALA A 14 4.99 16.08 7.68
N PHE A 15 5.10 15.57 6.45
CA PHE A 15 6.30 14.86 5.99
C PHE A 15 7.52 15.79 5.86
N ARG A 16 7.31 17.03 5.42
CA ARG A 16 8.38 18.05 5.41
C ARG A 16 8.87 18.33 6.83
N LYS A 17 7.95 18.57 7.78
CA LYS A 17 8.27 18.90 9.17
C LYS A 17 8.97 17.76 9.91
N HIS A 18 8.44 16.53 9.82
CA HIS A 18 8.86 15.41 10.69
C HIS A 18 9.92 14.52 10.06
N ARG A 19 10.02 14.47 8.72
CA ARG A 19 10.93 13.56 8.01
C ARG A 19 11.90 14.27 7.07
N ASN A 20 11.79 15.59 6.89
CA ASN A 20 12.51 16.34 5.87
C ASN A 20 12.40 15.69 4.48
N GLN A 21 11.21 15.16 4.15
CA GLN A 21 10.94 14.45 2.90
C GLN A 21 10.15 15.32 1.93
N HIS A 22 10.47 15.20 0.64
CA HIS A 22 9.68 15.81 -0.43
C HIS A 22 8.49 14.92 -0.78
N VAL A 23 7.29 15.49 -0.79
CA VAL A 23 6.05 14.81 -1.15
C VAL A 23 5.53 15.36 -2.48
N ILE A 24 5.25 14.47 -3.43
CA ILE A 24 4.66 14.80 -4.73
C ILE A 24 3.41 13.96 -4.93
N PHE A 25 2.23 14.60 -4.93
CA PHE A 25 0.99 13.95 -5.34
C PHE A 25 0.98 13.76 -6.86
N THR A 26 0.74 12.53 -7.30
CA THR A 26 0.82 12.14 -8.71
C THR A 26 -0.39 11.31 -9.12
N ASN A 27 -0.70 11.30 -10.42
CA ASN A 27 -1.59 10.30 -11.02
C ASN A 27 -0.85 9.60 -12.15
N ALA A 28 -0.36 8.39 -11.89
CA ALA A 28 0.39 7.59 -12.87
C ALA A 28 -0.48 7.09 -14.05
N ASN A 29 -1.80 7.07 -13.91
CA ASN A 29 -2.70 6.69 -15.00
C ASN A 29 -2.90 7.84 -16.01
N MET A 30 -2.85 9.09 -15.52
CA MET A 30 -3.01 10.32 -16.32
C MET A 30 -1.71 11.11 -16.50
N ASP A 31 -0.58 10.54 -16.09
CA ASP A 31 0.76 11.17 -16.10
C ASP A 31 0.88 12.51 -15.34
N LYS A 32 -0.11 12.84 -14.50
CA LYS A 32 -0.16 14.11 -13.77
C LYS A 32 0.98 14.18 -12.75
N ASN A 33 1.78 15.25 -12.80
CA ASN A 33 2.94 15.51 -11.94
C ASN A 33 4.10 14.50 -12.05
N VAL A 34 4.07 13.55 -12.98
CA VAL A 34 5.14 12.54 -13.13
C VAL A 34 6.46 13.17 -13.59
N LYS A 35 6.38 14.19 -14.45
CA LYS A 35 7.55 14.99 -14.85
C LYS A 35 8.26 15.65 -13.66
N LYS A 36 7.52 16.04 -12.61
CA LYS A 36 8.12 16.62 -11.38
C LYS A 36 9.01 15.60 -10.66
N ILE A 37 8.60 14.32 -10.65
CA ILE A 37 9.37 13.23 -10.05
C ILE A 37 10.66 12.98 -10.85
N ILE A 38 10.56 12.95 -12.18
CA ILE A 38 11.72 12.80 -13.07
C ILE A 38 12.70 13.97 -12.88
N ASN A 39 12.20 15.21 -12.87
CA ASN A 39 13.02 16.40 -12.66
C ASN A 39 13.71 16.39 -11.30
N PHE A 40 13.02 15.99 -10.24
CA PHE A 40 13.62 15.85 -8.91
C PHE A 40 14.78 14.85 -8.91
N ALA A 41 14.63 13.70 -9.57
CA ALA A 41 15.72 12.73 -9.71
C ALA A 41 16.89 13.28 -10.56
N ALA A 42 16.58 14.00 -11.64
CA ALA A 42 17.57 14.65 -12.49
C ALA A 42 18.35 15.75 -11.76
N GLU A 43 17.69 16.53 -10.89
CA GLU A 43 18.34 17.55 -10.06
C GLU A 43 19.37 16.93 -9.11
N LYS A 44 19.08 15.75 -8.55
CA LYS A 44 20.06 15.01 -7.72
C LYS A 44 21.31 14.60 -8.49
N TYR A 45 21.19 14.26 -9.77
CA TYR A 45 22.36 14.07 -10.63
C TYR A 45 23.13 15.38 -10.81
N ARG A 46 22.44 16.47 -11.13
CA ARG A 46 23.06 17.77 -11.42
C ARG A 46 23.80 18.39 -10.23
N GLN A 47 23.46 18.00 -9.00
CA GLN A 47 24.14 18.48 -7.79
C GLN A 47 25.57 17.93 -7.67
N ASP A 48 25.82 16.72 -8.19
CA ASP A 48 27.15 16.12 -8.18
C ASP A 48 27.35 15.16 -9.38
N PRO A 49 27.50 15.70 -10.60
CA PRO A 49 27.67 14.90 -11.81
C PRO A 49 29.00 14.13 -11.85
N SER A 50 30.01 14.62 -11.11
CA SER A 50 31.34 14.03 -11.05
C SER A 50 31.38 12.73 -10.24
N SER A 51 30.55 12.61 -9.21
CA SER A 51 30.59 11.45 -8.32
C SER A 51 29.85 10.23 -8.86
N TYR A 52 28.81 10.43 -9.68
CA TYR A 52 28.00 9.32 -10.19
C TYR A 52 27.68 9.47 -11.67
N PRO A 53 27.96 8.46 -12.52
CA PRO A 53 27.67 8.54 -13.95
C PRO A 53 26.16 8.51 -14.28
N PHE A 54 25.31 8.12 -13.32
CA PHE A 54 23.85 8.11 -13.44
C PHE A 54 23.18 8.09 -12.06
N VAL A 55 21.88 8.42 -12.03
CA VAL A 55 21.05 8.26 -10.83
C VAL A 55 20.16 7.03 -10.97
N THR A 56 20.19 6.18 -9.93
CA THR A 56 19.27 5.03 -9.81
C THR A 56 18.25 5.31 -8.72
N VAL A 57 16.97 5.24 -9.06
CA VAL A 57 15.85 5.44 -8.15
C VAL A 57 15.17 4.09 -7.89
N MET A 58 15.00 3.74 -6.63
CA MET A 58 14.25 2.54 -6.23
C MET A 58 12.83 2.92 -5.86
N VAL A 59 11.84 2.26 -6.46
CA VAL A 59 10.42 2.48 -6.15
C VAL A 59 9.96 1.43 -5.14
N VAL A 60 9.60 1.85 -3.93
CA VAL A 60 9.18 0.97 -2.83
C VAL A 60 7.76 1.27 -2.36
N GLY A 61 7.10 0.27 -1.77
CA GLY A 61 5.75 0.40 -1.20
C GLY A 61 4.95 -0.90 -1.22
N MET A 62 3.79 -0.91 -0.55
CA MET A 62 2.89 -2.06 -0.48
C MET A 62 2.43 -2.54 -1.87
N PRO A 63 1.93 -3.78 -2.02
CA PRO A 63 1.24 -4.20 -3.24
C PRO A 63 0.13 -3.22 -3.64
N ASN A 64 -0.14 -3.14 -4.94
CA ASN A 64 -1.25 -2.37 -5.52
C ASN A 64 -1.28 -0.85 -5.31
N VAL A 65 -0.30 -0.24 -4.63
CA VAL A 65 -0.18 1.23 -4.50
C VAL A 65 0.21 1.96 -5.80
N GLY A 66 0.32 1.26 -6.93
CA GLY A 66 0.63 1.85 -8.23
C GLY A 66 2.11 1.94 -8.62
N LYS A 67 3.02 1.22 -7.94
CA LYS A 67 4.48 1.21 -8.25
C LYS A 67 4.79 0.98 -9.73
N SER A 68 4.29 -0.12 -10.30
CA SER A 68 4.54 -0.47 -11.71
C SER A 68 3.85 0.51 -12.67
N SER A 69 2.71 1.09 -12.28
CA SER A 69 2.06 2.16 -13.05
C SER A 69 2.92 3.42 -13.08
N LEU A 70 3.51 3.81 -11.94
CA LEU A 70 4.42 4.94 -11.84
C LEU A 70 5.67 4.74 -12.71
N ILE A 71 6.28 3.55 -12.66
CA ILE A 71 7.44 3.20 -13.49
C ILE A 71 7.10 3.33 -14.99
N ASN A 72 5.98 2.75 -15.41
CA ASN A 72 5.54 2.83 -16.80
C ASN A 72 5.24 4.27 -17.25
N SER A 73 4.65 5.07 -16.35
CA SER A 73 4.38 6.48 -16.60
C SER A 73 5.66 7.29 -16.72
N MET A 74 6.62 7.10 -15.82
CA MET A 74 7.93 7.77 -15.90
C MET A 74 8.68 7.42 -17.19
N ARG A 75 8.64 6.15 -17.60
CA ARG A 75 9.24 5.69 -18.86
C ARG A 75 8.56 6.34 -20.08
N ARG A 76 7.23 6.43 -20.08
CA ARG A 76 6.48 7.08 -21.15
C ARG A 76 6.77 8.58 -21.23
N ILE A 77 6.88 9.26 -20.09
CA ILE A 77 7.09 10.71 -20.05
C ILE A 77 8.54 11.11 -20.31
N GLY A 78 9.51 10.39 -19.75
CA GLY A 78 10.91 10.83 -19.81
C GLY A 78 11.74 10.23 -20.95
N VAL A 79 11.34 9.10 -21.54
CA VAL A 79 12.01 8.51 -22.72
C VAL A 79 11.08 8.14 -23.86
N HIS A 80 9.78 8.47 -23.77
CA HIS A 80 8.78 8.21 -24.82
C HIS A 80 8.69 6.74 -25.26
N LYS A 81 8.98 5.79 -24.36
CA LYS A 81 8.89 4.34 -24.64
C LYS A 81 7.67 3.70 -23.96
N GLY A 82 7.24 2.55 -24.49
CA GLY A 82 6.08 1.78 -24.00
C GLY A 82 6.22 1.20 -22.58
N LYS A 83 5.34 0.28 -22.20
CA LYS A 83 5.36 -0.33 -20.85
C LYS A 83 6.58 -1.23 -20.67
N ALA A 84 7.19 -1.18 -19.49
CA ALA A 84 8.29 -2.06 -19.06
C ALA A 84 7.88 -2.96 -17.89
N ALA A 85 7.02 -2.49 -16.98
CA ALA A 85 6.54 -3.25 -15.83
C ALA A 85 5.12 -3.79 -16.06
N LYS A 86 4.84 -5.01 -15.57
CA LYS A 86 3.48 -5.60 -15.62
C LYS A 86 2.58 -4.90 -14.60
N THR A 87 1.36 -4.56 -15.02
CA THR A 87 0.35 -3.90 -14.17
C THR A 87 -0.89 -4.79 -14.06
N GLY A 88 -1.47 -4.92 -12.86
CA GLY A 88 -2.73 -5.63 -12.63
C GLY A 88 -3.28 -5.33 -11.23
N ALA A 89 -4.60 -5.52 -11.05
CA ALA A 89 -5.30 -5.22 -9.79
C ALA A 89 -5.06 -6.27 -8.68
N LEU A 90 -4.56 -7.46 -9.03
CA LEU A 90 -4.31 -8.52 -8.07
C LEU A 90 -2.95 -8.33 -7.35
N PRO A 91 -2.91 -8.40 -6.01
CA PRO A 91 -1.65 -8.41 -5.27
C PRO A 91 -0.72 -9.56 -5.71
N GLY A 92 0.55 -9.23 -5.95
CA GLY A 92 1.60 -10.20 -6.31
C GLY A 92 1.81 -10.40 -7.83
N VAL A 93 1.43 -9.44 -8.67
CA VAL A 93 1.73 -9.44 -10.12
C VAL A 93 3.25 -9.34 -10.37
N THR A 94 3.96 -8.54 -9.57
CA THR A 94 5.44 -8.48 -9.58
C THR A 94 5.99 -9.62 -8.72
N ARG A 95 6.32 -10.75 -9.34
CA ARG A 95 6.76 -11.99 -8.65
C ARG A 95 8.28 -12.09 -8.44
N SER A 96 9.06 -11.20 -9.04
CA SER A 96 10.52 -11.09 -8.86
C SER A 96 10.93 -9.62 -8.93
N VAL A 97 11.97 -9.24 -8.17
CA VAL A 97 12.70 -7.99 -8.44
C VAL A 97 13.21 -8.14 -9.86
N ALA A 98 12.73 -7.30 -10.79
CA ALA A 98 13.35 -7.25 -12.09
C ALA A 98 14.73 -6.63 -11.87
N ILE A 99 15.79 -7.45 -11.91
CA ILE A 99 17.20 -7.02 -11.81
C ILE A 99 17.54 -6.02 -12.95
N THR A 100 16.68 -5.91 -13.96
CA THR A 100 16.75 -4.93 -15.04
C THR A 100 16.42 -3.51 -14.56
N SER A 101 17.42 -2.64 -14.54
CA SER A 101 17.23 -1.19 -14.41
C SER A 101 16.47 -0.64 -15.62
N ILE A 102 15.43 0.14 -15.39
CA ILE A 102 14.57 0.73 -16.42
C ILE A 102 14.98 2.18 -16.61
N LYS A 103 15.56 2.53 -17.77
CA LYS A 103 15.90 3.93 -18.09
C LYS A 103 14.62 4.76 -18.25
N VAL A 104 14.57 5.90 -17.56
CA VAL A 104 13.43 6.84 -17.56
C VAL A 104 13.79 8.28 -17.90
N LEU A 105 15.08 8.61 -18.01
CA LEU A 105 15.53 9.85 -18.62
C LEU A 105 16.87 9.60 -19.32
N GLU A 106 17.05 10.15 -20.53
CA GLU A 106 18.31 10.01 -21.29
C GLU A 106 19.40 10.94 -20.75
N ASP A 107 19.07 12.23 -20.57
CA ASP A 107 19.99 13.26 -20.10
C ASP A 107 19.33 14.20 -19.05
N PRO A 108 19.80 14.21 -17.79
CA PRO A 108 20.81 13.29 -17.26
C PRO A 108 20.29 11.84 -17.19
N PRO A 109 21.19 10.85 -17.19
CA PRO A 109 20.79 9.45 -17.16
C PRO A 109 20.14 9.08 -15.82
N VAL A 110 18.84 8.75 -15.87
CA VAL A 110 18.07 8.29 -14.70
C VAL A 110 17.48 6.90 -14.96
N TYR A 111 17.68 6.00 -14.02
CA TYR A 111 17.21 4.62 -14.05
C TYR A 111 16.29 4.32 -12.87
N LEU A 112 15.31 3.43 -13.07
CA LEU A 112 14.43 2.91 -12.03
C LEU A 112 14.67 1.43 -11.77
N ILE A 113 14.56 1.03 -10.50
CA ILE A 113 14.49 -0.39 -10.10
C ILE A 113 13.05 -0.70 -9.67
N ASP A 114 12.43 -1.68 -10.33
CA ASP A 114 11.11 -2.20 -9.95
C ASP A 114 11.26 -3.18 -8.78
N THR A 115 10.60 -2.89 -7.66
CA THR A 115 10.59 -3.77 -6.50
C THR A 115 9.23 -4.43 -6.33
N PRO A 116 9.18 -5.72 -5.93
CA PRO A 116 7.93 -6.35 -5.55
C PRO A 116 7.32 -5.59 -4.38
N GLY A 117 5.99 -5.56 -4.32
CA GLY A 117 5.31 -4.91 -3.20
C GLY A 117 5.66 -5.59 -1.88
N VAL A 118 6.16 -4.82 -0.93
CA VAL A 118 6.49 -5.33 0.41
C VAL A 118 5.23 -5.24 1.26
N MET A 119 4.65 -6.39 1.62
CA MET A 119 3.52 -6.43 2.56
C MET A 119 4.02 -6.30 4.00
N ILE A 120 3.27 -5.54 4.80
CA ILE A 120 3.44 -5.55 6.25
C ILE A 120 2.93 -6.91 6.75
N PRO A 121 3.71 -7.67 7.55
CA PRO A 121 3.33 -9.03 7.93
C PRO A 121 2.04 -9.11 8.77
N HIS A 122 1.75 -8.05 9.52
CA HIS A 122 0.58 -7.94 10.36
C HIS A 122 0.21 -6.46 10.55
N ILE A 123 -1.05 -6.12 10.29
CA ILE A 123 -1.62 -4.82 10.64
C ILE A 123 -2.42 -5.04 11.93
N PRO A 124 -1.96 -4.53 13.09
CA PRO A 124 -2.57 -4.85 14.37
C PRO A 124 -3.93 -4.17 14.56
N ASP A 125 -4.10 -2.97 14.00
CA ASP A 125 -5.34 -2.22 14.08
C ASP A 125 -6.36 -2.76 13.06
N PRO A 126 -7.51 -3.32 13.51
CA PRO A 126 -8.52 -3.89 12.62
C PRO A 126 -9.09 -2.88 11.63
N VAL A 127 -9.27 -1.62 12.06
CA VAL A 127 -9.80 -0.56 11.20
C VAL A 127 -8.82 -0.22 10.09
N SER A 128 -7.53 -0.08 10.40
CA SER A 128 -6.47 0.11 9.42
C SER A 128 -6.39 -1.06 8.43
N SER A 129 -6.56 -2.29 8.91
CA SER A 129 -6.63 -3.48 8.05
C SER A 129 -7.80 -3.39 7.06
N LEU A 130 -9.00 -2.98 7.52
CA LEU A 130 -10.16 -2.76 6.66
C LEU A 130 -9.93 -1.66 5.63
N LYS A 131 -9.26 -0.55 5.99
CA LYS A 131 -8.92 0.52 5.02
C LYS A 131 -7.97 0.03 3.92
N VAL A 132 -6.95 -0.74 4.30
CA VAL A 132 -6.00 -1.33 3.35
C VAL A 132 -6.69 -2.36 2.46
N ALA A 133 -7.58 -3.17 3.02
CA ALA A 133 -8.37 -4.13 2.25
C ALA A 133 -9.32 -3.40 1.27
N LEU A 134 -10.05 -2.38 1.71
CA LEU A 134 -10.94 -1.59 0.84
C LEU A 134 -10.22 -0.92 -0.33
N THR A 135 -9.00 -0.44 -0.13
CA THR A 135 -8.18 0.15 -1.21
C THR A 135 -7.50 -0.89 -2.10
N GLY A 136 -7.65 -2.18 -1.80
CA GLY A 136 -7.09 -3.29 -2.58
C GLY A 136 -5.61 -3.55 -2.29
N GLY A 137 -5.06 -3.05 -1.18
CA GLY A 137 -3.67 -3.30 -0.76
C GLY A 137 -3.42 -4.74 -0.28
N ILE A 138 -4.49 -5.44 0.12
CA ILE A 138 -4.49 -6.86 0.52
C ILE A 138 -5.49 -7.61 -0.38
N ARG A 139 -5.27 -8.91 -0.58
CA ARG A 139 -6.20 -9.75 -1.37
C ARG A 139 -7.53 -9.90 -0.61
N ASP A 140 -8.62 -9.54 -1.27
CA ASP A 140 -9.99 -9.51 -0.73
C ASP A 140 -10.40 -10.76 0.05
N HIS A 141 -10.00 -11.96 -0.37
CA HIS A 141 -10.31 -13.23 0.31
C HIS A 141 -9.74 -13.42 1.75
N LEU A 142 -8.93 -12.48 2.26
CA LEU A 142 -8.40 -12.50 3.63
C LEU A 142 -9.27 -11.73 4.62
N SER A 143 -10.32 -11.05 4.15
CA SER A 143 -11.26 -10.29 4.96
C SER A 143 -12.68 -10.58 4.46
N SER A 144 -13.68 -10.61 5.34
CA SER A 144 -15.07 -10.80 4.91
C SER A 144 -15.49 -9.61 4.03
N GLU A 145 -15.90 -9.89 2.79
CA GLU A 145 -16.35 -8.86 1.86
C GLU A 145 -17.57 -8.10 2.38
N GLU A 146 -18.44 -8.77 3.16
CA GLU A 146 -19.59 -8.17 3.82
C GLU A 146 -19.16 -7.16 4.89
N VAL A 147 -18.17 -7.49 5.73
CA VAL A 147 -17.63 -6.58 6.76
C VAL A 147 -16.95 -5.37 6.11
N MET A 148 -16.24 -5.57 5.00
CA MET A 148 -15.68 -4.45 4.25
C MET A 148 -16.76 -3.55 3.67
N ALA A 149 -17.83 -4.13 3.13
CA ALA A 149 -18.96 -3.39 2.59
C ALA A 149 -19.72 -2.62 3.68
N ASP A 150 -19.89 -3.22 4.86
CA ASP A 150 -20.49 -2.60 6.04
C ASP A 150 -19.68 -1.39 6.52
N TYR A 151 -18.36 -1.57 6.71
CA TYR A 151 -17.47 -0.46 7.06
C TYR A 151 -17.48 0.65 5.99
N LEU A 152 -17.55 0.29 4.70
CA LEU A 152 -17.66 1.28 3.62
C LEU A 152 -18.99 2.05 3.69
N LEU A 153 -20.12 1.38 3.97
CA LEU A 153 -21.42 2.03 4.15
C LEU A 153 -21.37 3.05 5.29
N TRP A 154 -20.89 2.62 6.46
CA TRP A 154 -20.69 3.49 7.62
C TRP A 154 -19.81 4.70 7.29
N ARG A 155 -18.71 4.50 6.54
CA ARG A 155 -17.84 5.61 6.10
C ARG A 155 -18.53 6.57 5.15
N LEU A 156 -19.27 6.08 4.16
CA LEU A 156 -20.02 6.94 3.24
C LEU A 156 -21.05 7.80 3.99
N ASN A 157 -21.77 7.21 4.94
CA ASN A 157 -22.72 7.91 5.80
C ASN A 157 -22.03 9.01 6.62
N ASN A 158 -20.88 8.73 7.23
CA ASN A 158 -20.10 9.72 7.98
C ASN A 158 -19.54 10.86 7.13
N PHE A 159 -19.30 10.61 5.84
CA PHE A 159 -18.96 11.65 4.88
C PHE A 159 -20.17 12.46 4.39
N GLY A 160 -21.38 12.14 4.87
CA GLY A 160 -22.62 12.72 4.36
C GLY A 160 -22.94 12.30 2.92
N ASN A 161 -22.34 11.21 2.44
CA ASN A 161 -22.48 10.74 1.07
C ASN A 161 -23.52 9.61 0.97
N PHE A 162 -24.71 9.99 0.52
CA PHE A 162 -25.82 9.07 0.31
C PHE A 162 -26.05 8.72 -1.17
N SER A 163 -25.06 8.94 -2.04
CA SER A 163 -25.19 8.66 -3.49
C SER A 163 -25.51 7.20 -3.83
N TYR A 164 -25.25 6.27 -2.91
CA TYR A 164 -25.64 4.87 -3.05
C TYR A 164 -27.18 4.68 -3.06
N VAL A 165 -27.95 5.58 -2.43
CA VAL A 165 -29.41 5.54 -2.37
C VAL A 165 -30.01 5.63 -3.77
N GLU A 166 -29.65 6.67 -4.51
CA GLU A 166 -30.09 6.86 -5.89
C GLU A 166 -29.60 5.71 -6.78
N LYS A 167 -28.32 5.35 -6.64
CA LYS A 167 -27.66 4.33 -7.47
C LYS A 167 -28.33 2.96 -7.37
N PHE A 168 -28.77 2.59 -6.18
CA PHE A 168 -29.43 1.30 -5.92
C PHE A 168 -30.96 1.40 -5.76
N LYS A 169 -31.53 2.59 -6.00
CA LYS A 169 -32.98 2.86 -5.91
C LYS A 169 -33.57 2.50 -4.53
N LEU A 170 -32.89 2.91 -3.47
CA LEU A 170 -33.39 2.74 -2.10
C LEU A 170 -34.40 3.86 -1.76
N SER A 171 -35.26 3.61 -0.77
CA SER A 171 -36.21 4.61 -0.27
C SER A 171 -35.55 5.75 0.51
N GLY A 172 -34.34 5.52 1.04
CA GLY A 172 -33.57 6.49 1.78
C GLY A 172 -32.20 5.93 2.22
N PRO A 173 -31.39 6.74 2.91
CA PRO A 173 -30.16 6.30 3.54
C PRO A 173 -30.40 5.14 4.52
N THR A 174 -29.40 4.28 4.69
CA THR A 174 -29.43 3.16 5.63
C THR A 174 -28.06 2.98 6.27
N ASP A 175 -28.04 2.44 7.49
CA ASP A 175 -26.83 1.94 8.16
C ASP A 175 -26.90 0.42 8.38
N ASP A 176 -27.85 -0.27 7.73
CA ASP A 176 -28.01 -1.72 7.80
C ASP A 176 -27.49 -2.39 6.52
N ILE A 177 -26.33 -3.04 6.63
CA ILE A 177 -25.73 -3.79 5.52
C ILE A 177 -26.60 -4.97 5.07
N ASN A 178 -27.37 -5.58 5.98
CA ASN A 178 -28.27 -6.70 5.66
C ASN A 178 -29.49 -6.25 4.87
N PHE A 179 -29.83 -4.97 4.91
CA PHE A 179 -30.80 -4.37 4.00
C PHE A 179 -30.16 -3.97 2.66
N LEU A 180 -28.97 -3.35 2.71
CA LEU A 180 -28.30 -2.85 1.52
C LEU A 180 -27.88 -3.96 0.55
N LEU A 181 -27.23 -5.02 1.03
CA LEU A 181 -26.68 -6.06 0.16
C LEU A 181 -27.76 -6.80 -0.66
N PRO A 182 -28.90 -7.24 -0.10
CA PRO A 182 -30.00 -7.80 -0.91
C PRO A 182 -30.52 -6.83 -1.96
N ALA A 183 -30.64 -5.54 -1.64
CA ALA A 183 -31.08 -4.53 -2.61
C ALA A 183 -30.08 -4.40 -3.78
N ILE A 184 -28.78 -4.38 -3.48
CA ILE A 184 -27.73 -4.41 -4.51
C ILE A 184 -27.80 -5.71 -5.31
N SER A 185 -27.90 -6.86 -4.64
CA SER A 185 -27.94 -8.20 -5.25
C SER A 185 -29.07 -8.31 -6.27
N LYS A 186 -30.28 -7.88 -5.88
CA LYS A 186 -31.45 -7.80 -6.74
C LYS A 186 -31.21 -6.86 -7.92
N ARG A 187 -30.57 -5.71 -7.69
CA ARG A 187 -30.31 -4.68 -8.72
C ARG A 187 -29.34 -5.16 -9.80
N ILE A 188 -28.30 -5.90 -9.42
CA ILE A 188 -27.26 -6.39 -10.34
C ILE A 188 -27.55 -7.79 -10.88
N GLY A 189 -28.64 -8.43 -10.45
CA GLY A 189 -29.00 -9.80 -10.85
C GLY A 189 -28.07 -10.86 -10.27
N ALA A 190 -27.41 -10.58 -9.15
CA ALA A 190 -26.55 -11.54 -8.46
C ALA A 190 -27.43 -12.49 -7.64
N LEU A 191 -27.55 -13.74 -8.11
CA LEU A 191 -28.35 -14.78 -7.49
C LEU A 191 -27.53 -16.07 -7.39
N GLN A 192 -27.72 -16.80 -6.30
CA GLN A 192 -27.22 -18.16 -6.12
C GLN A 192 -28.23 -19.18 -6.67
N LYS A 193 -27.92 -20.47 -6.49
CA LYS A 193 -28.85 -21.54 -6.84
C LYS A 193 -30.17 -21.36 -6.08
N TYR A 194 -31.27 -21.75 -6.71
CA TYR A 194 -32.63 -21.64 -6.15
C TYR A 194 -33.14 -20.20 -5.97
N GLY A 195 -32.45 -19.19 -6.51
CA GLY A 195 -32.93 -17.79 -6.53
C GLY A 195 -32.63 -16.99 -5.27
N GLU A 196 -31.79 -17.51 -4.36
CA GLU A 196 -31.31 -16.76 -3.20
C GLU A 196 -30.35 -15.64 -3.62
N PHE A 197 -30.29 -14.55 -2.86
CA PHE A 197 -29.39 -13.43 -3.17
C PHE A 197 -27.93 -13.78 -2.93
N ASP A 198 -27.06 -13.47 -3.91
CA ASP A 198 -25.62 -13.61 -3.76
C ASP A 198 -25.01 -12.36 -3.12
N LEU A 199 -25.06 -12.31 -1.78
CA LEU A 199 -24.61 -11.18 -0.98
C LEU A 199 -23.12 -10.90 -1.13
N ARG A 200 -22.31 -11.94 -1.35
CA ARG A 200 -20.87 -11.80 -1.57
C ARG A 200 -20.58 -11.05 -2.86
N THR A 201 -21.24 -11.42 -3.95
CA THR A 201 -21.10 -10.71 -5.23
C THR A 201 -21.62 -9.28 -5.13
N ALA A 202 -22.70 -9.05 -4.38
CA ALA A 202 -23.22 -7.71 -4.11
C ALA A 202 -22.21 -6.85 -3.32
N ALA A 203 -21.59 -7.40 -2.27
CA ALA A 203 -20.57 -6.72 -1.48
C ALA A 203 -19.33 -6.37 -2.30
N MET A 204 -18.82 -7.33 -3.08
CA MET A 204 -17.71 -7.08 -4.01
C MET A 204 -18.05 -6.01 -5.04
N PHE A 205 -19.27 -6.01 -5.57
CA PHE A 205 -19.73 -4.98 -6.50
C PHE A 205 -19.74 -3.61 -5.83
N PHE A 206 -20.27 -3.50 -4.62
CA PHE A 206 -20.31 -2.26 -3.85
C PHE A 206 -18.91 -1.68 -3.59
N ILE A 207 -17.98 -2.52 -3.14
CA ILE A 207 -16.58 -2.14 -2.92
C ILE A 207 -15.91 -1.74 -4.24
N LYS A 208 -16.19 -2.45 -5.34
CA LYS A 208 -15.67 -2.10 -6.67
C LYS A 208 -16.13 -0.72 -7.10
N GLN A 209 -17.41 -0.36 -6.86
CA GLN A 209 -17.89 1.00 -7.17
C GLN A 209 -17.10 2.07 -6.43
N TYR A 210 -16.72 1.83 -5.17
CA TYR A 210 -15.83 2.72 -4.41
C TYR A 210 -14.44 2.81 -5.02
N ARG A 211 -13.80 1.66 -5.30
CA ARG A 211 -12.46 1.60 -5.91
C ARG A 211 -12.38 2.28 -7.28
N ASP A 212 -13.48 2.26 -8.03
CA ASP A 212 -13.60 2.94 -9.32
C ASP A 212 -13.94 4.45 -9.20
N GLY A 213 -13.98 5.00 -7.98
CA GLY A 213 -14.28 6.41 -7.70
C GLY A 213 -15.74 6.79 -7.94
N LYS A 214 -16.66 5.82 -8.06
CA LYS A 214 -18.07 6.09 -8.43
C LYS A 214 -18.88 6.72 -7.31
N TYR A 215 -18.35 6.78 -6.10
CA TYR A 215 -18.95 7.51 -4.99
C TYR A 215 -18.36 8.92 -4.82
N GLY A 216 -17.29 9.26 -5.54
CA GLY A 216 -16.57 10.53 -5.39
C GLY A 216 -15.14 10.31 -4.90
N LYS A 217 -14.48 11.41 -4.50
CA LYS A 217 -13.11 11.39 -4.01
C LYS A 217 -13.08 11.39 -2.49
N TYR A 218 -12.46 10.38 -1.90
CA TYR A 218 -12.40 10.22 -0.44
C TYR A 218 -11.07 9.67 0.02
N SER A 219 -10.71 10.06 1.24
CA SER A 219 -9.56 9.54 1.97
C SER A 219 -10.06 8.86 3.24
N LEU A 220 -9.68 7.59 3.44
CA LEU A 220 -10.15 6.82 4.60
C LEU A 220 -9.38 7.14 5.89
N ASP A 221 -8.21 7.75 5.77
CA ASP A 221 -7.44 8.22 6.91
C ASP A 221 -7.86 9.61 7.33
N ASP A 222 -7.93 9.80 8.65
CA ASP A 222 -7.97 11.13 9.21
C ASP A 222 -6.56 11.72 9.10
N VAL A 223 -6.44 12.78 8.32
CA VAL A 223 -5.19 13.47 8.02
C VAL A 223 -5.21 14.89 8.57
N THR A 224 -6.02 15.16 9.59
CA THR A 224 -5.94 16.40 10.34
C THR A 224 -4.51 16.61 10.85
N ILE A 225 -4.13 17.88 11.01
CA ILE A 225 -2.79 18.27 11.44
C ILE A 225 -2.44 17.59 12.77
N ASP A 226 -3.38 17.52 13.70
CA ASP A 226 -3.19 16.89 15.01
C ASP A 226 -3.00 15.38 14.89
N THR A 227 -3.82 14.69 14.10
CA THR A 227 -3.69 13.25 13.86
C THR A 227 -2.33 12.92 13.21
N LEU A 228 -1.89 13.70 12.22
CA LEU A 228 -0.59 13.53 11.58
C LEU A 228 0.57 13.81 12.54
N ASN A 229 0.51 14.89 13.33
CA ASN A 229 1.52 15.19 14.34
C ASN A 229 1.62 14.04 15.36
N ASN A 230 0.48 13.57 15.87
CA ASN A 230 0.43 12.45 16.81
C ASN A 230 0.99 11.17 16.19
N TYR A 231 0.71 10.88 14.92
CA TYR A 231 1.27 9.74 14.21
C TYR A 231 2.80 9.78 14.21
N PHE A 232 3.40 10.87 13.72
CA PHE A 232 4.87 10.97 13.61
C PHE A 232 5.58 11.02 14.95
N LEU A 233 4.98 11.64 15.98
CA LEU A 233 5.52 11.62 17.34
C LEU A 233 5.54 10.22 17.94
N ASN A 234 4.46 9.44 17.73
CA ASN A 234 4.34 8.09 18.26
C ASN A 234 5.13 7.03 17.48
N GLU A 235 5.47 7.29 16.22
CA GLU A 235 6.29 6.40 15.40
C GLU A 235 7.75 6.31 15.89
N ASN A 236 8.23 7.40 16.51
CA ASN A 236 9.55 7.46 17.13
C ASN A 236 9.60 6.79 18.52
N ASN A 237 8.49 6.23 19.00
CA ASN A 237 8.47 5.45 20.23
C ASN A 237 9.03 4.03 19.98
N PRO A 238 10.17 3.66 20.58
CA PRO A 238 10.83 2.37 20.35
C PRO A 238 9.93 1.16 20.69
N ASP A 239 8.94 1.33 21.58
CA ASP A 239 8.05 0.24 22.01
C ASP A 239 7.05 -0.21 20.93
N LYS A 240 6.81 0.61 19.89
CA LYS A 240 5.96 0.26 18.74
C LYS A 240 6.73 -0.33 17.56
N GLN A 241 8.06 -0.27 17.57
CA GLN A 241 8.89 -0.60 16.39
C GLN A 241 9.15 -2.10 16.17
N ILE A 242 8.61 -2.98 17.00
CA ILE A 242 8.76 -4.43 16.83
C ILE A 242 7.43 -5.04 16.40
N LEU A 243 7.05 -4.83 15.14
CA LEU A 243 6.10 -5.70 14.44
C LEU A 243 6.89 -6.67 13.55
N LEU A 244 7.64 -7.55 14.19
CA LEU A 244 8.24 -8.69 13.51
C LEU A 244 7.09 -9.61 13.06
N SER A 245 7.17 -10.16 11.85
CA SER A 245 6.25 -11.26 11.49
C SER A 245 6.36 -12.38 12.53
N LYS A 246 5.30 -13.16 12.78
CA LYS A 246 5.37 -14.34 13.69
C LYS A 246 6.57 -15.27 13.39
N ASN A 247 7.02 -15.30 12.12
CA ASN A 247 8.22 -16.04 11.70
C ASN A 247 9.53 -15.36 12.13
N GLN A 248 9.61 -14.03 12.02
CA GLN A 248 10.73 -13.24 12.51
C GLN A 248 10.79 -13.22 14.03
N GLU A 249 9.64 -13.15 14.72
CA GLU A 249 9.56 -13.32 16.19
C GLU A 249 10.05 -14.69 16.61
N LYS A 250 9.58 -15.77 15.96
CA LYS A 250 10.07 -17.13 16.20
C LYS A 250 11.57 -17.25 15.95
N LYS A 251 12.08 -16.63 14.89
CA LYS A 251 13.53 -16.63 14.57
C LYS A 251 14.33 -15.90 15.65
N LEU A 252 13.89 -14.73 16.08
CA LEU A 252 14.52 -13.95 17.14
C LEU A 252 14.47 -14.68 18.49
N LEU A 253 13.34 -15.32 18.82
CA LEU A 253 13.19 -16.17 20.00
C LEU A 253 14.12 -17.38 19.95
N TRP A 254 14.27 -18.00 18.78
CA TRP A 254 15.17 -19.13 18.56
C TRP A 254 16.63 -18.70 18.71
N GLU A 255 17.03 -17.56 18.16
CA GLU A 255 18.37 -16.97 18.31
C GLU A 255 18.67 -16.63 19.78
N LYS A 256 17.74 -15.96 20.48
CA LYS A 256 17.87 -15.68 21.93
C LYS A 256 17.98 -16.96 22.77
N LYS A 257 17.21 -18.00 22.45
CA LYS A 257 17.30 -19.32 23.11
C LYS A 257 18.65 -19.99 22.83
N LYS A 258 19.15 -19.90 21.60
CA LYS A 258 20.46 -20.43 21.20
C LYS A 258 21.61 -19.74 21.94
N GLU A 259 21.54 -18.42 22.09
CA GLU A 259 22.53 -17.62 22.78
C GLU A 259 22.56 -17.91 24.29
N LYS A 260 21.40 -17.92 24.96
CA LYS A 260 21.28 -18.36 26.37
C LYS A 260 21.82 -19.77 26.60
N ARG A 261 21.57 -20.69 25.64
CA ARG A 261 22.10 -22.05 25.70
C ARG A 261 23.63 -22.07 25.58
N LEU A 262 24.19 -21.25 24.69
CA LEU A 262 25.63 -21.11 24.50
C LEU A 262 26.31 -20.50 25.74
N GLU A 263 25.70 -19.48 26.36
CA GLU A 263 26.19 -18.90 27.62
C GLU A 263 26.16 -19.91 28.77
N ARG A 264 25.08 -20.69 28.90
CA ARG A 264 24.99 -21.77 29.88
C ARG A 264 26.09 -22.81 29.70
N TRP A 265 26.38 -23.18 28.45
CA TRP A 265 27.47 -24.11 28.13
C TRP A 265 28.85 -23.55 28.47
N LYS A 266 29.10 -22.27 28.21
CA LYS A 266 30.34 -21.58 28.61
C LYS A 266 30.50 -21.56 30.14
N ARG A 267 29.44 -21.27 30.89
CA ARG A 267 29.46 -21.28 32.37
C ARG A 267 29.68 -22.66 32.98
N GLN A 268 29.25 -23.72 32.28
CA GLN A 268 29.41 -25.10 32.72
C GLN A 268 30.70 -25.77 32.20
N GLY A 269 31.61 -25.01 31.58
CA GLY A 269 32.91 -25.51 31.13
C GLY A 269 32.87 -26.41 29.89
N TYR A 270 31.77 -26.45 29.14
CA TYR A 270 31.69 -27.25 27.92
C TYR A 270 32.47 -26.58 26.78
N PRO A 271 33.36 -27.30 26.08
CA PRO A 271 34.13 -26.74 24.99
C PRO A 271 33.22 -26.40 23.80
N THR A 272 33.18 -25.13 23.40
CA THR A 272 32.56 -24.72 22.14
C THR A 272 33.44 -25.23 21.00
N ARG A 273 32.97 -26.20 20.21
CA ARG A 273 33.66 -26.69 19.01
C ARG A 273 34.09 -25.51 18.13
N LYS A 274 35.39 -25.26 18.03
CA LYS A 274 35.96 -24.45 16.95
C LYS A 274 35.57 -25.11 15.63
N SER A 275 34.99 -24.33 14.72
CA SER A 275 34.83 -24.73 13.33
C SER A 275 36.20 -25.05 12.76
N ASN A 276 36.46 -26.31 12.44
CA ASN A 276 37.61 -26.69 11.63
C ASN A 276 37.46 -26.01 10.26
N SER A 277 38.33 -25.04 10.00
CA SER A 277 38.78 -24.76 8.64
C SER A 277 39.47 -26.02 8.12
N LYS A 278 38.79 -26.80 7.27
CA LYS A 278 39.48 -27.74 6.39
C LYS A 278 39.78 -26.99 5.09
N GLY A 279 41.05 -26.59 4.94
CA GLY A 279 41.69 -26.59 3.64
C GLY A 279 41.89 -28.04 3.19
N GLY A 280 41.76 -28.24 1.88
CA GLY A 280 41.76 -29.53 1.18
C GLY A 280 40.93 -29.36 -0.08
#